data_AF-A0A9D9SWQ8-F1
#
_entry.id   AF-A0A9D9SWQ8-F1
#
_cell.length_a   1.000
_cell.length_b   1.000
_cell.length_c   1.000
_cell.angle_alpha   90.00
_cell.angle_beta   90.00
_cell.angle_gamma   90.00
#
_symmetry.space_group_name_H-M   'P 1'
#
loop_
_entity.id
_entity.type
_entity.pdbx_description
1 polymer ?
#
loop_
_entity_poly.entity_id
_entity_poly.type
_entity_poly.pdbx_seq_one_letter_code
_entity_poly.pdbx_strand_id
1 'polypeptide(L)'
;MHKKTTPLDLPPLVTIARTRPGESSPARPLIDPRARILLALLALLLLASVARGATTTYEVLLDLDLNAQTGCTISTPKGSVGGIEQALVTTVVTDTGGGSVSGVARRVCTAAVLGAPLPVDAGGWPVGFGNGTLGSTVIETYIPRAALGQATSAAAAVRVTGDGGGG
;
A
#
# COMPACT_ATOMS: atom_id res chain seq x y z
N MET A 1 -29.30 -20.50 -108.16
CA MET A 1 -27.94 -21.02 -107.86
C MET A 1 -26.95 -19.89 -108.04
N HIS A 2 -26.35 -19.35 -106.97
CA HIS A 2 -25.08 -18.61 -106.98
C HIS A 2 -24.62 -18.50 -105.52
N LYS A 3 -23.74 -19.41 -105.10
CA LYS A 3 -23.25 -19.54 -103.73
C LYS A 3 -21.98 -18.69 -103.58
N LYS A 4 -22.00 -17.81 -102.58
CA LYS A 4 -21.01 -16.79 -102.23
C LYS A 4 -19.70 -17.44 -101.73
N THR A 5 -18.56 -16.95 -102.21
CA THR A 5 -17.20 -17.34 -101.79
C THR A 5 -16.80 -16.60 -100.51
N THR A 6 -16.32 -17.34 -99.50
CA THR A 6 -15.80 -16.82 -98.22
C THR A 6 -14.27 -16.74 -98.28
N PRO A 7 -13.61 -15.61 -97.92
CA PRO A 7 -12.17 -15.58 -97.72
C PRO A 7 -11.76 -15.94 -96.28
N LEU A 8 -10.54 -16.47 -96.17
CA LEU A 8 -9.90 -17.06 -94.99
C LEU A 8 -9.65 -16.04 -93.85
N ASP A 9 -9.89 -16.47 -92.62
CA ASP A 9 -9.54 -15.77 -91.38
C ASP A 9 -8.22 -16.34 -90.81
N LEU A 10 -7.24 -15.47 -90.54
CA LEU A 10 -5.97 -15.80 -89.86
C LEU A 10 -6.16 -15.83 -88.33
N PRO A 11 -5.42 -16.65 -87.57
CA PRO A 11 -5.53 -16.67 -86.11
C PRO A 11 -4.82 -15.45 -85.46
N PRO A 12 -5.34 -14.94 -84.32
CA PRO A 12 -4.70 -13.85 -83.59
C PRO A 12 -3.45 -14.30 -82.82
N LEU A 13 -2.45 -13.42 -82.82
CA LEU A 13 -1.20 -13.52 -82.10
C LEU A 13 -1.43 -13.44 -80.57
N VAL A 14 -1.06 -14.50 -79.84
CA VAL A 14 -1.15 -14.53 -78.37
C VAL A 14 0.11 -13.92 -77.77
N THR A 15 0.00 -12.71 -77.20
CA THR A 15 1.07 -12.06 -76.42
C THR A 15 0.93 -12.44 -74.95
N ILE A 16 1.83 -13.30 -74.45
CA ILE A 16 1.88 -13.67 -73.03
C ILE A 16 2.71 -12.62 -72.27
N ALA A 17 2.04 -11.81 -71.44
CA ALA A 17 2.71 -10.85 -70.55
C ALA A 17 3.40 -11.59 -69.39
N ARG A 18 4.73 -11.47 -69.30
CA ARG A 18 5.53 -11.92 -68.14
C ARG A 18 5.38 -10.91 -67.00
N THR A 19 4.79 -11.32 -65.87
CA THR A 19 4.85 -10.56 -64.62
C THR A 19 6.25 -10.67 -64.01
N ARG A 20 6.87 -9.53 -63.67
CA ARG A 20 8.18 -9.47 -63.02
C ARG A 20 8.07 -9.99 -61.56
N PRO A 21 8.99 -10.85 -61.09
CA PRO A 21 9.07 -11.21 -59.68
C PRO A 21 9.76 -10.06 -58.92
N GLY A 22 9.07 -9.44 -57.96
CA GLY A 22 9.69 -8.40 -57.13
C GLY A 22 8.78 -7.44 -56.37
N GLU A 23 7.47 -7.68 -56.27
CA GLU A 23 6.60 -6.81 -55.46
C GLU A 23 6.38 -7.42 -54.07
N SER A 24 7.23 -7.07 -53.11
CA SER A 24 7.01 -7.40 -51.70
C SER A 24 5.82 -6.59 -51.18
N SER A 25 4.72 -7.28 -50.89
CA SER A 25 3.55 -6.70 -50.24
C SER A 25 3.95 -6.09 -48.90
N PRO A 26 3.62 -4.82 -48.58
CA PRO A 26 3.96 -4.25 -47.29
C PRO A 26 3.20 -5.01 -46.20
N ALA A 27 3.95 -5.62 -45.28
CA ALA A 27 3.39 -6.32 -44.13
C ALA A 27 2.45 -5.38 -43.36
N ARG A 28 1.15 -5.69 -43.38
CA ARG A 28 0.18 -4.95 -42.58
C ARG A 28 0.55 -5.15 -41.11
N PRO A 29 0.72 -4.09 -40.32
CA PRO A 29 0.98 -4.24 -38.89
C PRO A 29 -0.21 -4.99 -38.27
N LEU A 30 0.09 -6.11 -37.61
CA LEU A 30 -0.91 -7.06 -37.08
C LEU A 30 -1.81 -6.49 -35.96
N ILE A 31 -1.55 -5.26 -35.52
CA ILE A 31 -2.20 -4.65 -34.35
C ILE A 31 -2.60 -3.22 -34.73
N ASP A 32 -3.91 -2.96 -34.73
CA ASP A 32 -4.50 -1.63 -34.94
C ASP A 32 -3.89 -0.62 -33.94
N PRO A 33 -3.40 0.55 -34.39
CA PRO A 33 -2.90 1.60 -33.50
C PRO A 33 -3.90 1.99 -32.40
N ARG A 34 -5.21 1.89 -32.65
CA ARG A 34 -6.26 2.12 -31.65
C ARG A 34 -6.22 1.08 -30.54
N ALA A 35 -5.97 -0.19 -30.87
CA ALA A 35 -5.83 -1.27 -29.89
C ALA A 35 -4.59 -1.07 -28.99
N ARG A 36 -3.49 -0.51 -29.53
CA ARG A 36 -2.29 -0.18 -28.74
C ARG A 36 -2.53 0.93 -27.72
N ILE A 37 -3.25 1.98 -28.13
CA ILE A 37 -3.61 3.10 -27.23
C ILE A 37 -4.52 2.60 -26.12
N LEU A 38 -5.54 1.79 -26.45
CA LEU A 38 -6.44 1.20 -25.45
C LEU A 38 -5.71 0.28 -24.47
N LEU A 39 -4.77 -0.54 -24.95
CA LEU A 39 -3.98 -1.43 -24.08
C LEU A 39 -3.04 -0.63 -23.16
N ALA A 40 -2.44 0.45 -23.66
CA ALA A 40 -1.60 1.35 -22.86
C ALA A 40 -2.40 2.11 -21.80
N LEU A 41 -3.61 2.59 -22.14
CA LEU A 41 -4.52 3.24 -21.19
C LEU A 41 -5.02 2.26 -20.12
N LEU A 42 -5.37 1.02 -20.52
CA LEU A 42 -5.75 -0.04 -19.59
C LEU A 42 -4.60 -0.40 -18.65
N ALA A 43 -3.37 -0.52 -19.17
CA ALA A 43 -2.19 -0.73 -18.35
C ALA A 43 -1.97 0.45 -17.38
N LEU A 44 -2.10 1.70 -17.82
CA LEU A 44 -1.95 2.87 -16.96
C LEU A 44 -3.00 2.94 -15.85
N LEU A 45 -4.25 2.55 -16.13
CA LEU A 45 -5.33 2.44 -15.15
C LEU A 45 -5.09 1.32 -14.13
N LEU A 46 -4.48 0.21 -14.55
CA LEU A 46 -4.10 -0.90 -13.67
C LEU A 46 -2.93 -0.53 -12.73
N LEU A 47 -2.04 0.39 -13.12
CA LEU A 47 -0.97 0.89 -12.24
C LEU A 47 -1.46 1.90 -11.19
N ALA A 48 -2.66 2.48 -11.33
CA ALA A 48 -3.16 3.55 -10.48
C ALA A 48 -3.79 3.10 -9.14
N SER A 49 -3.90 1.79 -8.88
CA SER A 49 -4.68 1.25 -7.77
C SER A 49 -3.83 0.50 -6.72
N VAL A 50 -2.80 1.18 -6.17
CA VAL A 50 -2.24 0.79 -4.87
C VAL A 50 -2.88 1.64 -3.79
N ALA A 51 -4.02 1.20 -3.25
CA ALA A 51 -4.52 1.73 -1.99
C ALA A 51 -3.51 1.35 -0.90
N ARG A 52 -2.69 2.30 -0.48
CA ARG A 52 -1.76 2.12 0.64
C ARG A 52 -2.52 2.49 1.90
N GLY A 53 -2.77 1.50 2.76
CA GLY A 53 -3.14 1.78 4.13
C GLY A 53 -1.99 2.50 4.82
N ALA A 54 -2.30 3.56 5.56
CA ALA A 54 -1.32 4.29 6.33
C ALA A 54 -1.15 3.67 7.72
N THR A 55 0.07 3.70 8.24
CA THR A 55 0.38 3.08 9.52
C THR A 55 0.83 4.12 10.54
N THR A 56 0.09 4.20 11.64
CA THR A 56 0.43 5.06 12.78
C THR A 56 0.67 4.23 14.03
N THR A 57 1.72 4.56 14.76
CA THR A 57 2.07 3.94 16.04
C THR A 57 1.85 4.93 17.17
N TYR A 58 1.15 4.47 18.21
CA TYR A 58 0.91 5.18 19.45
C TYR A 58 1.68 4.47 20.55
N GLU A 59 2.55 5.21 21.24
CA GLU A 59 3.35 4.69 22.35
C GLU A 59 2.88 5.34 23.65
N VAL A 60 2.41 4.52 24.60
CA VAL A 60 2.19 4.95 25.99
C VAL A 60 3.45 4.60 26.78
N LEU A 61 4.20 5.62 27.17
CA LEU A 61 5.39 5.52 28.01
C LEU A 61 4.92 5.40 29.47
N LEU A 62 5.36 4.34 30.15
CA LEU A 62 4.96 3.99 31.50
C LEU A 62 6.15 4.11 32.45
N ASP A 63 6.00 5.00 33.42
CA ASP A 63 6.82 5.11 34.62
C ASP A 63 6.09 4.34 35.73
N LEU A 64 6.61 3.16 36.05
CA LEU A 64 5.96 2.16 36.90
C LEU A 64 6.40 2.24 38.36
N ASP A 65 7.47 2.97 38.65
CA ASP A 65 7.97 3.20 40.02
C ASP A 65 7.87 4.66 40.48
N LEU A 66 7.36 5.55 39.61
CA LEU A 66 7.20 6.99 39.80
C LEU A 66 8.52 7.72 40.04
N ASN A 67 9.59 7.26 39.41
CA ASN A 67 10.93 7.79 39.60
C ASN A 67 11.60 8.14 38.25
N ALA A 68 11.66 9.43 37.94
CA ALA A 68 12.25 9.93 36.70
C ALA A 68 13.76 9.61 36.52
N GLN A 69 14.43 9.10 37.55
CA GLN A 69 15.85 8.80 37.59
C GLN A 69 16.15 7.31 37.37
N THR A 70 15.13 6.46 37.35
CA THR A 70 15.23 5.04 36.96
C THR A 70 14.79 4.86 35.51
N GLY A 71 14.88 3.63 34.99
CA GLY A 71 14.39 3.30 33.66
C GLY A 71 15.13 3.98 32.50
N CYS A 72 14.37 4.26 31.44
CA CYS A 72 14.84 4.77 30.17
C CYS A 72 14.46 6.24 30.01
N THR A 73 15.30 6.98 29.30
CA THR A 73 14.98 8.35 28.85
C THR A 73 14.59 8.34 27.38
N ILE A 74 13.36 8.76 27.09
CA ILE A 74 12.80 8.77 25.74
C ILE A 74 12.72 10.20 25.22
N SER A 75 13.42 10.46 24.11
CA SER A 75 13.31 11.74 23.41
C SER A 75 11.97 11.86 22.70
N THR A 76 11.29 12.99 22.92
CA THR A 76 10.07 13.36 22.21
C THR A 76 10.21 14.78 21.63
N PRO A 77 9.37 15.18 20.65
CA PRO A 77 9.37 16.55 20.14
C PRO A 77 9.10 17.62 21.21
N LYS A 78 8.47 17.26 22.33
CA LYS A 78 8.18 18.17 23.46
C LYS A 78 9.24 18.14 24.56
N GLY A 79 10.34 17.42 24.34
CA GLY A 79 11.41 17.20 25.32
C GLY A 79 11.57 15.73 25.71
N SER A 80 12.58 15.45 26.50
CA SER A 80 12.86 14.10 26.99
C SER A 80 11.97 13.74 28.18
N VAL A 81 11.53 12.49 28.24
CA VAL A 81 10.80 11.90 29.38
C VAL A 81 11.69 10.82 30.00
N GLY A 82 12.09 11.00 31.27
CA GLY A 82 12.86 10.02 32.06
C GLY A 82 11.93 9.11 32.88
N GLY A 83 12.48 8.07 33.51
CA GLY A 83 11.70 7.17 34.37
C GLY A 83 10.91 6.10 33.62
N ILE A 84 11.23 5.78 32.37
CA ILE A 84 10.36 4.88 31.59
C ILE A 84 10.81 3.43 31.73
N GLU A 85 10.05 2.61 32.46
CA GLU A 85 10.30 1.17 32.58
C GLU A 85 9.71 0.39 31.42
N GLN A 86 8.57 0.83 30.88
CA GLN A 86 7.91 0.17 29.77
C GLN A 86 7.30 1.15 28.77
N ALA A 87 7.17 0.72 27.52
CA ALA A 87 6.38 1.43 26.51
C ALA A 87 5.36 0.46 25.90
N LEU A 88 4.07 0.81 25.95
CA LEU A 88 3.01 0.09 25.25
C LEU A 88 2.84 0.68 23.84
N VAL A 89 3.10 -0.13 22.83
CA VAL A 89 3.09 0.21 21.42
C VAL A 89 1.80 -0.31 20.80
N THR A 90 0.97 0.59 20.27
CA THR A 90 -0.27 0.27 19.57
C THR A 90 -0.13 0.68 18.11
N THR A 91 -0.23 -0.28 17.20
CA THR A 91 -0.12 -0.02 15.77
C THR A 91 -1.52 0.04 15.15
N VAL A 92 -1.80 1.12 14.46
CA VAL A 92 -3.07 1.39 13.79
C VAL A 92 -2.82 1.44 12.29
N VAL A 93 -3.65 0.73 11.52
CA VAL A 93 -3.69 0.82 10.06
C VAL A 93 -5.00 1.49 9.67
N THR A 94 -4.92 2.51 8.81
CA THR A 94 -6.07 3.22 8.25
C THR A 94 -6.04 3.15 6.73
N ASP A 95 -7.20 3.01 6.11
CA ASP A 95 -7.39 3.03 4.67
C ASP A 95 -8.72 3.73 4.30
N THR A 96 -9.11 3.66 3.03
CA THR A 96 -10.36 4.29 2.57
C THR A 96 -11.63 3.66 3.15
N GLY A 97 -11.54 2.44 3.68
CA GLY A 97 -12.62 1.70 4.31
C GLY A 97 -12.72 1.91 5.82
N GLY A 98 -11.74 2.58 6.44
CA GLY A 98 -11.74 2.89 7.88
C GLY A 98 -10.38 2.66 8.52
N GLY A 99 -10.37 2.10 9.71
CA GLY A 99 -9.15 1.90 10.47
C GLY A 99 -9.30 0.86 11.57
N SER A 100 -8.22 0.18 11.88
CA SER A 100 -8.17 -0.85 12.90
C SER A 100 -6.87 -0.83 13.67
N VAL A 101 -6.91 -1.27 14.93
CA VAL A 101 -5.69 -1.64 15.64
C VAL A 101 -5.20 -2.94 15.05
N SER A 102 -3.97 -2.95 14.52
CA SER A 102 -3.34 -4.08 13.85
C SER A 102 -2.34 -4.83 14.74
N GLY A 103 -2.12 -4.35 15.96
CA GLY A 103 -1.28 -5.01 16.93
C GLY A 103 -1.02 -4.16 18.16
N VAL A 104 -0.81 -4.84 19.29
CA VAL A 104 -0.34 -4.26 20.54
C VAL A 104 0.89 -5.02 21.00
N ALA A 105 1.96 -4.30 21.30
CA ALA A 105 3.20 -4.86 21.83
C ALA A 105 3.69 -4.01 22.99
N ARG A 106 4.53 -4.56 23.86
CA ARG A 106 5.25 -3.79 24.88
C ARG A 106 6.74 -3.84 24.64
N ARG A 107 7.45 -2.80 25.05
CA ARG A 107 8.91 -2.76 25.12
C ARG A 107 9.28 -2.55 26.57
N VAL A 108 10.31 -3.24 27.03
CA VAL A 108 10.79 -3.14 28.41
C VAL A 108 12.13 -2.42 28.40
N CYS A 109 12.32 -1.49 29.31
CA CYS A 109 13.59 -0.83 29.53
C CYS A 109 14.58 -1.79 30.19
N THR A 110 15.74 -1.97 29.57
CA THR A 110 16.85 -2.74 30.13
C THR A 110 18.13 -1.99 29.83
N ALA A 111 18.95 -1.73 30.85
CA ALA A 111 20.20 -0.98 30.73
C ALA A 111 20.02 0.38 29.99
N ALA A 112 19.00 1.15 30.41
CA ALA A 112 18.65 2.47 29.87
C ALA A 112 18.24 2.49 28.37
N VAL A 113 17.92 1.33 27.78
CA VAL A 113 17.42 1.23 26.40
C VAL A 113 16.12 0.42 26.36
N LEU A 114 15.12 0.91 25.61
CA LEU A 114 13.91 0.13 25.34
C LEU A 114 14.26 -1.04 24.40
N GLY A 115 14.06 -2.25 24.89
CA GLY A 115 14.33 -3.48 24.15
C GLY A 115 13.40 -3.71 22.96
N ALA A 116 13.50 -4.91 22.39
CA ALA A 116 12.66 -5.35 21.28
C ALA A 116 11.17 -5.43 21.70
N PRO A 117 10.23 -5.25 20.75
CA PRO A 117 8.82 -5.44 21.01
C PRO A 117 8.48 -6.88 21.43
N LEU A 118 7.68 -6.99 22.48
CA LEU A 118 7.08 -8.22 23.00
C LEU A 118 5.58 -8.16 22.71
N PRO A 119 5.02 -9.05 21.87
CA PRO A 119 3.59 -9.05 21.56
C PRO A 119 2.72 -9.13 22.82
N VAL A 120 1.66 -8.32 22.84
CA VAL A 120 0.62 -8.31 23.88
C VAL A 120 -0.68 -8.83 23.27
N ASP A 121 -1.08 -8.30 22.12
CA ASP A 121 -2.27 -8.72 21.37
C ASP A 121 -2.04 -8.52 19.87
N ALA A 122 -2.71 -9.33 19.05
CA ALA A 122 -2.67 -9.23 17.59
C ALA A 122 -3.55 -8.09 17.03
N GLY A 123 -4.36 -7.43 17.84
CA GLY A 123 -5.30 -6.40 17.37
C GLY A 123 -6.56 -7.01 16.75
N GLY A 124 -7.16 -6.26 15.83
CA GLY A 124 -8.31 -6.65 15.01
C GLY A 124 -9.59 -5.86 15.30
N TRP A 125 -9.60 -5.00 16.31
CA TRP A 125 -10.76 -4.16 16.61
C TRP A 125 -10.70 -2.81 15.86
N PRO A 126 -11.88 -2.23 15.55
CA PRO A 126 -11.97 -1.00 14.79
C PRO A 126 -11.50 0.22 15.58
N VAL A 127 -11.02 1.22 14.85
CA VAL A 127 -10.82 2.59 15.34
C VAL A 127 -12.17 3.32 15.36
N GLY A 128 -12.46 4.03 16.45
CA GLY A 128 -13.67 4.83 16.60
C GLY A 128 -13.49 6.25 16.07
N PHE A 129 -13.56 6.45 14.75
CA PHE A 129 -13.54 7.79 14.16
C PHE A 129 -14.77 8.60 14.59
N GLY A 130 -14.57 9.85 15.03
CA GLY A 130 -15.69 10.72 15.44
C GLY A 130 -16.32 10.37 16.79
N ASN A 131 -15.92 9.27 17.43
CA ASN A 131 -16.57 8.75 18.63
C ASN A 131 -16.02 9.34 19.94
N GLY A 132 -14.95 10.13 19.86
CA GLY A 132 -14.29 10.74 21.00
C GLY A 132 -14.85 12.12 21.36
N THR A 133 -14.32 12.69 22.43
CA THR A 133 -14.67 14.04 22.88
C THR A 133 -14.47 15.05 21.75
N LEU A 134 -15.49 15.89 21.52
CA LEU A 134 -15.53 16.87 20.41
C LEU A 134 -15.36 16.26 19.00
N GLY A 135 -15.72 14.98 18.82
CA GLY A 135 -15.58 14.29 17.53
C GLY A 135 -14.18 13.77 17.25
N SER A 136 -13.32 13.66 18.27
CA SER A 136 -11.98 13.11 18.11
C SER A 136 -12.01 11.61 17.76
N THR A 137 -10.94 11.12 17.14
CA THR A 137 -10.75 9.68 16.93
C THR A 137 -10.41 8.97 18.24
N VAL A 138 -11.00 7.80 18.47
CA VAL A 138 -10.73 6.93 19.62
C VAL A 138 -9.99 5.68 19.17
N ILE A 139 -8.87 5.40 19.84
CA ILE A 139 -8.08 4.20 19.67
C ILE A 139 -8.00 3.51 21.03
N GLU A 140 -8.50 2.28 21.09
CA GLU A 140 -8.44 1.46 22.29
C GLU A 140 -7.21 0.57 22.27
N THR A 141 -6.54 0.44 23.42
CA THR A 141 -5.40 -0.46 23.64
C THR A 141 -5.43 -0.95 25.08
N TYR A 142 -4.73 -2.04 25.35
CA TYR A 142 -4.66 -2.59 26.70
C TYR A 142 -3.34 -3.29 26.95
N ILE A 143 -3.00 -3.44 28.24
CA ILE A 143 -1.90 -4.29 28.70
C ILE A 143 -2.40 -5.13 29.87
N PRO A 144 -2.16 -6.45 29.88
CA PRO A 144 -2.47 -7.28 31.02
C PRO A 144 -1.72 -6.81 32.26
N ARG A 145 -2.40 -6.71 33.41
CA ARG A 145 -1.78 -6.28 34.67
C ARG A 145 -0.54 -7.09 35.04
N ALA A 146 -0.51 -8.39 34.74
CA ALA A 146 0.66 -9.24 34.98
C ALA A 146 1.90 -8.79 34.19
N ALA A 147 1.74 -8.13 33.04
CA ALA A 147 2.85 -7.62 32.25
C ALA A 147 3.48 -6.34 32.83
N LEU A 148 2.79 -5.66 33.76
CA LEU A 148 3.31 -4.51 34.49
C LEU A 148 4.24 -4.91 35.67
N GLY A 149 4.38 -6.21 35.94
CA GLY A 149 5.22 -6.71 37.03
C GLY A 149 4.63 -6.37 38.40
N GLN A 150 5.47 -5.89 39.32
CA GLN A 150 5.11 -5.57 40.71
C GLN A 150 4.61 -4.13 40.89
N ALA A 151 4.38 -3.40 39.80
CA ALA A 151 3.93 -2.01 39.85
C ALA A 151 2.55 -1.90 40.51
N THR A 152 2.44 -1.10 41.57
CA THR A 152 1.16 -0.79 42.25
C THR A 152 0.59 0.56 41.83
N SER A 153 1.37 1.35 41.10
CA SER A 153 1.05 2.68 40.56
C SER A 153 1.80 2.88 39.26
N ALA A 154 1.32 3.80 38.41
CA ALA A 154 2.03 4.19 37.20
C ALA A 154 1.71 5.64 36.81
N ALA A 155 2.70 6.36 36.30
CA ALA A 155 2.52 7.57 35.52
C ALA A 155 2.63 7.23 34.03
N ALA A 156 1.82 7.89 33.20
CA ALA A 156 1.74 7.60 31.77
C ALA A 156 1.88 8.88 30.93
N ALA A 157 2.68 8.79 29.87
CA ALA A 157 2.79 9.81 28.82
C ALA A 157 2.52 9.19 27.46
N VAL A 158 1.89 9.94 26.54
CA VAL A 158 1.58 9.45 25.19
C VAL A 158 2.48 10.11 24.16
N ARG A 159 3.10 9.29 23.31
CA ARG A 159 3.84 9.70 22.11
C ARG A 159 3.16 9.10 20.87
N VAL A 160 3.13 9.86 19.78
CA VAL A 160 2.58 9.41 18.50
C VAL A 160 3.68 9.48 17.45
N THR A 161 3.76 8.46 16.59
CA THR A 161 4.69 8.40 15.46
C THR A 161 3.98 7.74 14.30
N GLY A 162 3.93 8.40 13.14
CA GLY A 162 3.27 7.86 11.95
C GLY A 162 3.99 8.29 10.68
N ASP A 163 3.67 7.62 9.58
CA ASP A 163 4.16 7.95 8.24
C ASP A 163 3.50 9.21 7.63
N GLY A 164 2.60 9.85 8.38
CA GLY A 164 1.87 11.05 7.95
C GLY A 164 0.75 10.76 6.96
N GLY A 165 0.46 9.49 6.68
CA GLY A 165 -0.74 9.09 5.98
C GLY A 165 -1.90 8.93 6.97
N GLY A 166 -3.02 9.59 6.73
CA GLY A 166 -4.29 9.24 7.35
C GLY A 166 -4.68 10.04 8.60
N GLY A 167 -5.76 10.82 8.45
CA GLY A 167 -6.54 11.44 9.51
C GLY A 167 -6.64 12.95 9.39
#